data_AF-A0A1Y2T4K8-F1
#
_entry.id   AF-A0A1Y2T4K8-F1
#
_cell.length_a   1.000
_cell.length_b   1.000
_cell.length_c   1.000
_cell.angle_alpha   90.00
_cell.angle_beta   90.00
_cell.angle_gamma   90.00
#
_symmetry.space_group_name_H-M   'P 1'
#
loop_
_entity.id
_entity.type
_entity.pdbx_description
1 polymer ?
#
loop_
_entity_poly.entity_id
_entity_poly.type
_entity_poly.pdbx_seq_one_letter_code
_entity_poly.pdbx_strand_id
1 'polypeptide(L)'
;MQHAGHRGTSSGKTTVLNALSAFIPAEERVITIEDAAELRLQQPHVLRYETRSGNAEGEGAITIRDLVRTALRLRPDRIIVGEVRGAEALDMVQACNTGHDGSFSTLHANSARDGLARLETMVLMADSGLPIRAIRQQVASAFELIIHCARLRSGQRRVVEIAEVDLEDEGYHLRPLFRWNPAQDRLEPTGARPERVVRRYLWEEG
;
A
#
# COMPACT_ATOMS: atom_id res chain seq x y z
N MET A 1 1.90 12.95 -29.04
CA MET A 1 0.45 13.19 -28.92
C MET A 1 0.02 12.88 -27.48
N GLN A 2 -0.13 13.92 -26.67
CA GLN A 2 -0.52 13.87 -25.26
C GLN A 2 -2.05 13.98 -25.11
N HIS A 3 -2.52 13.48 -23.96
CA HIS A 3 -3.87 13.58 -23.36
C HIS A 3 -5.00 12.71 -23.92
N ALA A 4 -5.40 11.69 -23.12
CA ALA A 4 -6.79 11.46 -22.69
C ALA A 4 -6.87 10.26 -21.71
N GLY A 5 -7.35 10.50 -20.48
CA GLY A 5 -7.99 9.46 -19.63
C GLY A 5 -7.32 8.98 -18.34
N HIS A 6 -6.50 9.77 -17.63
CA HIS A 6 -6.00 9.39 -16.30
C HIS A 6 -7.04 9.72 -15.20
N ARG A 7 -7.83 8.73 -14.79
CA ARG A 7 -8.39 8.68 -13.43
C ARG A 7 -7.88 7.40 -12.80
N GLY A 8 -6.97 7.53 -11.82
CA GLY A 8 -6.49 6.40 -11.00
C GLY A 8 -7.60 5.80 -10.13
N THR A 9 -8.74 6.48 -10.03
CA THR A 9 -10.00 5.97 -9.47
C THR A 9 -10.52 4.84 -10.35
N SER A 10 -10.86 3.68 -9.76
CA SER A 10 -11.42 2.53 -10.48
C SER A 10 -10.43 1.66 -11.30
N SER A 11 -9.14 1.64 -10.98
CA SER A 11 -8.20 0.66 -11.56
C SER A 11 -8.28 -0.74 -10.95
N GLY A 12 -9.07 -0.92 -9.88
CA GLY A 12 -9.26 -2.21 -9.21
C GLY A 12 -8.37 -2.45 -7.98
N LYS A 13 -7.68 -1.42 -7.46
CA LYS A 13 -6.79 -1.51 -6.29
C LYS A 13 -7.47 -2.17 -5.08
N THR A 14 -8.62 -1.64 -4.67
CA THR A 14 -9.41 -2.18 -3.54
C THR A 14 -9.87 -3.61 -3.79
N THR A 15 -10.19 -3.97 -5.04
CA THR A 15 -10.56 -5.34 -5.41
C THR A 15 -9.38 -6.30 -5.26
N VAL A 16 -8.19 -5.90 -5.75
CA VAL A 16 -6.96 -6.69 -5.59
C VAL A 16 -6.62 -6.82 -4.11
N LEU A 17 -6.72 -5.74 -3.33
CA LEU A 17 -6.50 -5.77 -1.89
C LEU A 17 -7.46 -6.75 -1.20
N ASN A 18 -8.77 -6.72 -1.51
CA ASN A 18 -9.74 -7.68 -0.97
C ASN A 18 -9.43 -9.13 -1.38
N ALA A 19 -8.90 -9.36 -2.58
CA ALA A 19 -8.50 -10.70 -3.00
C ALA A 19 -7.26 -11.19 -2.23
N LEU A 20 -6.28 -10.30 -2.03
CA LEU A 20 -5.06 -10.61 -1.27
C LEU A 20 -5.34 -10.77 0.23
N SER A 21 -6.32 -10.07 0.78
CA SER A 21 -6.67 -10.17 2.19
C SER A 21 -7.22 -11.55 2.57
N ALA A 22 -7.67 -12.37 1.60
CA ALA A 22 -8.03 -13.76 1.83
C ALA A 22 -6.86 -14.64 2.30
N PHE A 23 -5.61 -14.20 2.08
CA PHE A 23 -4.41 -14.89 2.55
C PHE A 23 -3.96 -14.47 3.95
N ILE A 24 -4.67 -13.53 4.60
CA ILE A 24 -4.41 -13.18 6.00
C ILE A 24 -4.94 -14.34 6.89
N PRO A 25 -4.11 -14.88 7.81
CA PRO A 25 -4.52 -15.93 8.76
C PRO A 25 -5.79 -15.56 9.55
N ALA A 26 -6.58 -16.57 9.90
CA ALA A 26 -7.90 -16.35 10.50
C ALA A 26 -7.85 -15.90 11.97
N GLU A 27 -6.75 -16.22 12.66
CA GLU A 27 -6.48 -15.87 14.05
C GLU A 27 -6.06 -14.40 14.23
N GLU A 28 -5.58 -13.76 13.16
CA GLU A 28 -5.09 -12.40 13.22
C GLU A 28 -6.23 -11.37 13.38
N ARG A 29 -5.99 -10.42 14.28
CA ARG A 29 -6.83 -9.24 14.51
C ARG A 29 -6.47 -8.15 13.51
N VAL A 30 -7.40 -7.89 12.59
CA VAL A 30 -7.19 -6.91 11.52
C VAL A 30 -8.01 -5.65 11.80
N ILE A 31 -7.39 -4.49 11.65
CA ILE A 31 -8.07 -3.20 11.68
C ILE A 31 -8.06 -2.61 10.27
N THR A 32 -9.22 -2.28 9.71
CA THR A 32 -9.34 -1.52 8.47
C THR A 32 -9.66 -0.06 8.76
N ILE A 33 -9.04 0.86 8.02
CA ILE A 33 -9.23 2.30 8.14
C ILE A 33 -9.49 2.86 6.75
N GLU A 34 -10.66 3.46 6.55
CA GLU A 34 -11.10 3.93 5.23
C GLU A 34 -11.83 5.28 5.35
N ASP A 35 -11.93 6.03 4.25
CA ASP A 35 -12.84 7.19 4.22
C ASP A 35 -14.30 6.76 4.21
N ALA A 36 -14.59 5.72 3.41
CA ALA A 36 -15.86 5.03 3.33
C ALA A 36 -15.56 3.53 3.21
N ALA A 37 -16.28 2.69 3.96
CA ALA A 37 -15.96 1.26 4.09
C ALA A 37 -16.22 0.46 2.80
N GLU A 38 -15.18 0.24 1.99
CA GLU A 38 -15.19 -0.61 0.80
C GLU A 38 -14.60 -1.99 1.05
N LEU A 39 -13.69 -2.14 2.04
CA LEU A 39 -13.04 -3.41 2.34
C LEU A 39 -14.02 -4.43 2.94
N ARG A 40 -13.84 -5.68 2.51
CA ARG A 40 -14.71 -6.83 2.86
C ARG A 40 -13.85 -8.04 3.20
N LEU A 41 -13.04 -7.88 4.24
CA LEU A 41 -12.23 -8.94 4.81
C LEU A 41 -13.10 -10.07 5.39
N GLN A 42 -12.61 -11.31 5.25
CA GLN A 42 -13.29 -12.53 5.66
C GLN A 42 -12.83 -13.05 7.03
N GLN A 43 -11.79 -12.44 7.60
CA GLN A 43 -11.26 -12.81 8.91
C GLN A 43 -12.33 -12.63 10.01
N PRO A 44 -12.41 -13.52 11.00
CA PRO A 44 -13.33 -13.40 12.14
C PRO A 44 -13.16 -12.11 12.95
N HIS A 45 -11.91 -11.65 13.14
CA HIS A 45 -11.58 -10.54 14.04
C HIS A 45 -11.23 -9.25 13.29
N VAL A 46 -12.21 -8.68 12.60
CA VAL A 46 -12.05 -7.42 11.83
C VAL A 46 -12.72 -6.26 12.53
N LEU A 47 -11.96 -5.22 12.88
CA LEU A 47 -12.50 -3.93 13.31
C LEU A 47 -12.43 -2.94 12.15
N ARG A 48 -13.56 -2.31 11.85
CA ARG A 48 -13.66 -1.36 10.73
C ARG A 48 -13.80 0.05 11.29
N TYR A 49 -12.89 0.92 10.90
CA TYR A 49 -12.94 2.34 11.21
C TYR A 49 -13.11 3.16 9.95
N GLU A 50 -13.98 4.15 10.05
CA GLU A 50 -14.21 5.12 8.98
C GLU A 50 -13.87 6.52 9.48
N THR A 51 -13.33 7.34 8.58
CA THR A 51 -13.16 8.76 8.87
C THR A 51 -14.51 9.42 9.14
N ARG A 52 -14.46 10.56 9.82
CA ARG A 52 -15.63 11.41 10.01
C ARG A 52 -15.27 12.82 9.59
N SER A 53 -16.02 13.38 8.66
CA SER A 53 -15.92 14.80 8.33
C SER A 53 -16.30 15.65 9.54
N GLY A 54 -15.61 16.77 9.72
CA GLY A 54 -16.00 17.75 10.73
C GLY A 54 -17.31 18.46 10.38
N ASN A 55 -17.77 19.30 11.30
CA ASN A 55 -18.86 20.25 11.03
C ASN A 55 -18.40 21.33 10.02
N ALA A 56 -19.23 22.36 9.79
CA ALA A 56 -18.90 23.43 8.85
C ALA A 56 -17.61 24.20 9.18
N GLU A 57 -17.22 24.24 10.47
CA GLU A 57 -15.96 24.84 10.93
C GLU A 57 -14.79 23.84 10.96
N GLY A 58 -15.02 22.57 10.58
CA GLY A 58 -14.04 21.49 10.63
C GLY A 58 -13.90 20.82 12.00
N GLU A 59 -14.68 21.23 13.00
CA GLU A 59 -14.65 20.65 14.35
C GLU A 59 -15.20 19.22 14.35
N GLY A 60 -14.60 18.36 15.16
CA GLY A 60 -15.00 16.96 15.29
C GLY A 60 -14.60 16.07 14.10
N ALA A 61 -13.76 16.57 13.18
CA ALA A 61 -13.17 15.73 12.14
C ALA A 61 -12.31 14.61 12.77
N ILE A 62 -12.44 13.41 12.24
CA ILE A 62 -11.59 12.26 12.57
C ILE A 62 -10.93 11.82 11.28
N THR A 63 -9.63 12.03 11.18
CA THR A 63 -8.85 11.74 9.97
C THR A 63 -8.33 10.30 9.95
N ILE A 64 -7.88 9.81 8.79
CA ILE A 64 -7.17 8.52 8.69
C ILE A 64 -5.99 8.49 9.66
N ARG A 65 -5.24 9.60 9.78
CA ARG A 65 -4.10 9.73 10.67
C ARG A 65 -4.48 9.50 12.14
N ASP A 66 -5.60 10.07 12.59
CA ASP A 66 -6.12 9.90 13.95
C ASP A 66 -6.50 8.42 14.22
N LEU A 67 -7.13 7.78 13.22
CA LEU A 67 -7.53 6.39 13.30
C LEU A 67 -6.33 5.45 13.31
N VAL A 68 -5.29 5.70 12.51
CA VAL A 68 -4.05 4.89 12.51
C VAL A 68 -3.38 4.94 13.87
N ARG A 69 -3.23 6.14 14.45
CA ARG A 69 -2.66 6.31 15.80
C ARG A 69 -3.48 5.63 16.88
N THR A 70 -4.81 5.66 16.75
CA THR A 70 -5.71 4.97 17.67
C THR A 70 -5.59 3.45 17.52
N ALA A 71 -5.55 2.95 16.29
CA ALA A 71 -5.43 1.54 15.98
C ALA A 71 -4.16 0.92 16.58
N LEU A 72 -3.03 1.62 16.57
CA LEU A 72 -1.78 1.16 17.20
C LEU A 72 -1.93 0.84 18.71
N ARG A 73 -2.91 1.44 19.40
CA ARG A 73 -3.18 1.17 20.84
C ARG A 73 -4.09 -0.03 21.07
N LEU A 74 -4.69 -0.56 20.00
CA LEU A 74 -5.65 -1.66 20.04
C LEU A 74 -5.00 -3.02 19.82
N ARG A 75 -3.66 -3.07 19.84
CA ARG A 75 -2.82 -4.25 19.61
C ARG A 75 -3.31 -5.10 18.42
N PRO A 76 -3.44 -4.51 17.22
CA PRO A 76 -3.78 -5.28 16.03
C PRO A 76 -2.59 -6.12 15.59
N ASP A 77 -2.85 -7.20 14.87
CA ASP A 77 -1.82 -7.91 14.12
C ASP A 77 -1.58 -7.20 12.77
N ARG A 78 -2.63 -6.63 12.17
CA ARG A 78 -2.54 -5.84 10.92
C ARG A 78 -3.37 -4.57 10.94
N ILE A 79 -2.83 -3.52 10.32
CA ILE A 79 -3.55 -2.27 10.04
C ILE A 79 -3.62 -2.07 8.54
N ILE A 80 -4.81 -2.11 7.96
CA ILE A 80 -5.03 -1.90 6.54
C ILE A 80 -5.63 -0.51 6.34
N VAL A 81 -4.90 0.35 5.64
CA VAL A 81 -5.38 1.67 5.26
C VAL A 81 -5.88 1.59 3.82
N GLY A 82 -7.17 1.77 3.59
CA GLY A 82 -7.79 1.55 2.27
C GLY A 82 -7.11 2.36 1.16
N GLU A 83 -6.86 3.65 1.41
CA GLU A 83 -6.08 4.51 0.52
C GLU A 83 -5.32 5.57 1.34
N VAL A 84 -4.03 5.73 1.06
CA VAL A 84 -3.23 6.86 1.56
C VAL A 84 -3.15 7.97 0.52
N ARG A 85 -3.33 9.20 1.00
CA ARG A 85 -3.42 10.44 0.23
C ARG A 85 -2.63 11.61 0.82
N GLY A 86 -2.11 11.48 2.04
CA GLY A 86 -1.42 12.57 2.74
C GLY A 86 -0.57 12.11 3.93
N ALA A 87 -0.47 12.97 4.94
CA ALA A 87 0.45 12.83 6.07
C ALA A 87 0.29 11.53 6.88
N GLU A 88 -0.86 10.86 6.81
CA GLU A 88 -1.07 9.54 7.41
C GLU A 88 -0.12 8.46 6.87
N ALA A 89 0.49 8.68 5.70
CA ALA A 89 1.47 7.78 5.13
C ALA A 89 2.65 7.52 6.06
N LEU A 90 3.09 8.54 6.83
CA LEU A 90 4.17 8.36 7.81
C LEU A 90 3.73 7.41 8.92
N ASP A 91 2.56 7.64 9.51
CA ASP A 91 2.04 6.81 10.61
C ASP A 91 1.81 5.36 10.13
N MET A 92 1.37 5.17 8.89
CA MET A 92 1.26 3.84 8.25
C MET A 92 2.63 3.18 8.06
N VAL A 93 3.61 3.88 7.48
CA VAL A 93 4.97 3.35 7.29
C VAL A 93 5.60 2.97 8.64
N GLN A 94 5.37 3.77 9.68
CA GLN A 94 5.83 3.45 11.04
C GLN A 94 5.10 2.24 11.62
N ALA A 95 3.79 2.10 11.39
CA ALA A 95 3.04 0.93 11.82
C ALA A 95 3.60 -0.35 11.21
N CYS A 96 3.85 -0.37 9.91
CA CYS A 96 4.46 -1.52 9.21
C CYS A 96 5.83 -1.88 9.79
N ASN A 97 6.67 -0.89 10.12
CA ASN A 97 8.01 -1.15 10.65
C ASN A 97 8.05 -1.54 12.14
N THR A 98 6.94 -1.43 12.89
CA THR A 98 6.90 -1.64 14.36
C THR A 98 6.08 -2.86 14.78
N GLY A 99 5.99 -3.88 13.93
CA GLY A 99 5.38 -5.17 14.26
C GLY A 99 3.94 -5.35 13.78
N HIS A 100 3.50 -4.55 12.81
CA HIS A 100 2.25 -4.76 12.06
C HIS A 100 2.58 -5.21 10.63
N ASP A 101 3.44 -6.22 10.53
CA ASP A 101 3.92 -6.78 9.28
C ASP A 101 2.75 -7.29 8.43
N GLY A 102 2.86 -7.19 7.10
CA GLY A 102 1.82 -7.64 6.17
C GLY A 102 0.59 -6.71 6.11
N SER A 103 0.70 -5.49 6.63
CA SER A 103 -0.26 -4.40 6.43
C SER A 103 -0.29 -3.95 4.96
N PHE A 104 -1.49 -3.68 4.45
CA PHE A 104 -1.70 -3.27 3.05
C PHE A 104 -2.17 -1.82 2.98
N SER A 105 -1.83 -1.16 1.89
CA SER A 105 -2.52 0.06 1.50
C SER A 105 -2.56 0.22 -0.01
N THR A 106 -3.39 1.15 -0.46
CA THR A 106 -3.43 1.57 -1.85
C THR A 106 -3.12 3.06 -1.97
N LEU A 107 -2.63 3.47 -3.12
CA LEU A 107 -2.43 4.88 -3.46
C LEU A 107 -2.62 5.05 -4.96
N HIS A 108 -2.85 6.28 -5.39
CA HIS A 108 -2.97 6.61 -6.80
C HIS A 108 -1.60 6.89 -7.43
N ALA A 109 -1.23 6.11 -8.44
CA ALA A 109 0.00 6.31 -9.20
C ALA A 109 -0.15 5.80 -10.65
N ASN A 110 0.71 6.31 -11.53
CA ASN A 110 0.76 5.93 -12.94
C ASN A 110 1.79 4.82 -13.24
N SER A 111 2.61 4.47 -12.25
CA SER A 111 3.57 3.36 -12.29
C SER A 111 3.94 2.96 -10.87
N ALA A 112 4.58 1.80 -10.71
CA ALA A 112 5.16 1.40 -9.42
C ALA A 112 6.17 2.43 -8.89
N ARG A 113 7.07 2.92 -9.75
CA ARG A 113 8.07 3.94 -9.39
C ARG A 113 7.44 5.26 -8.95
N ASP A 114 6.43 5.72 -9.69
CA ASP A 114 5.65 6.91 -9.35
C ASP A 114 4.91 6.72 -8.00
N GLY A 115 4.44 5.50 -7.72
CA GLY A 115 3.80 5.19 -6.44
C GLY A 115 4.72 5.36 -5.25
N LEU A 116 5.96 4.89 -5.34
CA LEU A 116 6.96 5.09 -4.29
C LEU A 116 7.34 6.56 -4.11
N ALA A 117 7.51 7.30 -5.21
CA ALA A 117 7.79 8.74 -5.14
C ALA A 117 6.64 9.54 -4.51
N ARG A 118 5.40 9.15 -4.79
CA ARG A 118 4.20 9.74 -4.16
C ARG A 118 4.12 9.40 -2.68
N LEU A 119 4.37 8.14 -2.31
CA LEU A 119 4.40 7.73 -0.91
C LEU A 119 5.48 8.51 -0.12
N GLU A 120 6.67 8.68 -0.70
CA GLU A 120 7.74 9.53 -0.15
C GLU A 120 7.26 10.98 0.05
N THR A 121 6.58 11.55 -0.94
CA THR A 121 6.02 12.91 -0.84
C THR A 121 4.97 13.01 0.27
N MET A 122 4.10 12.03 0.40
CA MET A 122 3.08 11.98 1.46
C MET A 122 3.71 11.88 2.86
N VAL A 123 4.80 11.12 3.01
CA VAL A 123 5.57 11.06 4.25
C VAL A 123 6.21 12.42 4.57
N LEU A 124 6.73 13.15 3.57
CA LEU A 124 7.26 14.50 3.77
C LEU A 124 6.19 15.49 4.25
N MET A 125 4.94 15.35 3.79
CA MET A 125 3.82 16.21 4.24
C MET A 125 3.50 16.06 5.74
N ALA A 126 3.95 14.97 6.37
CA ALA A 126 3.78 14.77 7.81
C ALA A 126 4.69 15.66 8.66
N ASP A 127 5.61 16.40 8.03
CA ASP A 127 6.56 17.35 8.62
C ASP A 127 7.35 16.77 9.81
N SER A 128 7.92 15.59 9.61
CA SER A 128 8.65 14.85 10.64
C SER A 128 10.09 15.33 10.86
N GLY A 129 10.59 16.25 10.03
CA GLY A 129 12.00 16.65 10.04
C GLY A 129 12.99 15.55 9.62
N LEU A 130 12.49 14.39 9.15
CA LEU A 130 13.35 13.29 8.73
C LEU A 130 14.07 13.62 7.42
N PRO A 131 15.37 13.29 7.30
CA PRO A 131 16.07 13.44 6.03
C PRO A 131 15.50 12.47 5.00
N ILE A 132 15.51 12.87 3.71
CA ILE A 132 14.89 12.10 2.63
C ILE A 132 15.39 10.65 2.54
N ARG A 133 16.67 10.43 2.82
CA ARG A 133 17.29 9.10 2.85
C ARG A 133 16.66 8.21 3.91
N ALA A 134 16.38 8.75 5.10
CA ALA A 134 15.72 7.99 6.18
C ALA A 134 14.27 7.64 5.82
N ILE A 135 13.56 8.54 5.13
CA ILE A 135 12.20 8.28 4.61
C ILE A 135 12.24 7.12 3.62
N ARG A 136 13.16 7.16 2.65
CA ARG A 136 13.32 6.07 1.67
C ARG A 136 13.63 4.73 2.32
N GLN A 137 14.52 4.72 3.31
CA GLN A 137 14.83 3.52 4.09
C GLN A 137 13.59 2.97 4.81
N GLN A 138 12.81 3.83 5.48
CA GLN A 138 11.59 3.41 6.16
C GLN A 138 10.54 2.87 5.19
N VAL A 139 10.35 3.50 4.03
CA VAL A 139 9.40 3.04 3.00
C VAL A 139 9.83 1.69 2.42
N ALA A 140 11.10 1.53 2.02
CA ALA A 140 11.62 0.28 1.47
C ALA A 140 11.67 -0.86 2.51
N SER A 141 11.78 -0.52 3.80
CA SER A 141 11.68 -1.47 4.91
C SER A 141 10.23 -1.89 5.19
N ALA A 142 9.28 -0.98 5.01
CA ALA A 142 7.85 -1.22 5.28
C ALA A 142 7.15 -2.03 4.17
N PHE A 143 7.62 -1.91 2.92
CA PHE A 143 6.95 -2.49 1.76
C PHE A 143 7.95 -3.21 0.85
N GLU A 144 7.90 -4.54 0.82
CA GLU A 144 8.75 -5.36 -0.05
C GLU A 144 8.20 -5.46 -1.47
N LEU A 145 6.89 -5.35 -1.65
CA LEU A 145 6.21 -5.57 -2.92
C LEU A 145 5.33 -4.38 -3.26
N ILE A 146 5.33 -4.01 -4.54
CA ILE A 146 4.39 -3.06 -5.11
C ILE A 146 3.66 -3.69 -6.29
N ILE A 147 2.33 -3.56 -6.28
CA ILE A 147 1.44 -4.10 -7.31
C ILE A 147 0.80 -2.94 -8.06
N HIS A 148 1.18 -2.75 -9.31
CA HIS A 148 0.64 -1.70 -10.15
C HIS A 148 -0.58 -2.22 -10.93
N CYS A 149 -1.74 -1.63 -10.66
CA CYS A 149 -3.00 -1.91 -11.36
C CYS A 149 -3.36 -0.78 -12.31
N ALA A 150 -3.63 -1.11 -13.58
CA ALA A 150 -4.04 -0.16 -14.60
C ALA A 150 -5.45 -0.46 -15.12
N ARG A 151 -6.17 0.60 -15.51
CA ARG A 151 -7.37 0.51 -16.33
C ARG A 151 -7.00 0.80 -17.78
N LEU A 152 -7.13 -0.21 -18.64
CA LEU A 152 -6.83 -0.11 -20.06
C LEU A 152 -7.87 0.78 -20.78
N ARG A 153 -7.54 1.23 -21.99
CA ARG A 153 -8.47 2.02 -22.84
C ARG A 153 -9.75 1.25 -23.17
N SER A 154 -9.69 -0.08 -23.20
CA SER A 154 -10.85 -0.97 -23.34
C SER A 154 -11.77 -0.99 -22.12
N GLY A 155 -11.41 -0.29 -21.04
CA GLY A 155 -12.13 -0.29 -19.76
C GLY A 155 -11.76 -1.44 -18.84
N GLN A 156 -11.04 -2.45 -19.35
CA GLN A 156 -10.58 -3.61 -18.58
C GLN A 156 -9.53 -3.21 -17.54
N ARG A 157 -9.54 -3.88 -16.39
CA ARG A 157 -8.57 -3.68 -15.31
C ARG A 157 -7.57 -4.82 -15.33
N ARG A 158 -6.28 -4.51 -15.17
CA ARG A 158 -5.18 -5.48 -15.15
C ARG A 158 -4.16 -5.09 -14.10
N VAL A 159 -3.61 -6.09 -13.42
CA VAL A 159 -2.29 -5.96 -12.78
C VAL A 159 -1.28 -5.92 -13.92
N VAL A 160 -0.55 -4.82 -14.04
CA VAL A 160 0.39 -4.61 -15.16
C VAL A 160 1.84 -4.84 -14.76
N GLU A 161 2.15 -4.71 -13.47
CA GLU A 161 3.48 -4.98 -12.92
C GLU A 161 3.34 -5.41 -11.45
N ILE A 162 4.12 -6.43 -11.06
CA ILE A 162 4.42 -6.75 -9.67
C ILE A 162 5.93 -6.64 -9.54
N ALA A 163 6.40 -5.77 -8.65
CA ALA A 163 7.82 -5.55 -8.46
C ALA A 163 8.20 -5.67 -6.98
N GLU A 164 9.38 -6.22 -6.73
CA GLU A 164 10.05 -6.13 -5.45
C GLU A 164 10.69 -4.74 -5.32
N VAL A 165 10.53 -4.14 -4.15
CA VAL A 165 11.07 -2.83 -3.78
C VAL A 165 12.35 -3.04 -3.02
N ASP A 166 13.40 -2.37 -3.48
CA ASP A 166 14.68 -2.28 -2.78
C ASP A 166 15.19 -0.84 -2.77
N LEU A 167 16.23 -0.62 -1.97
CA LEU A 167 16.95 0.63 -1.92
C LEU A 167 18.41 0.39 -2.33
N GLU A 168 18.79 0.94 -3.48
CA GLU A 168 20.17 0.92 -3.97
C GLU A 168 20.71 2.35 -4.04
N ASP A 169 21.93 2.54 -3.55
CA ASP A 169 22.58 3.84 -3.37
C ASP A 169 21.71 4.84 -2.59
N GLU A 170 21.03 5.73 -3.31
CA GLU A 170 20.19 6.81 -2.79
C GLU A 170 18.76 6.78 -3.39
N GLY A 171 18.36 5.74 -4.11
CA GLY A 171 17.08 5.69 -4.81
C GLY A 171 16.37 4.34 -4.72
N TYR A 172 15.05 4.36 -4.92
CA TYR A 172 14.29 3.13 -5.02
C TYR A 172 14.71 2.34 -6.26
N HIS A 173 15.16 1.11 -6.03
CA HIS A 173 15.34 0.11 -7.06
C HIS A 173 14.10 -0.79 -7.10
N LEU A 174 13.55 -0.98 -8.29
CA LEU A 174 12.39 -1.85 -8.49
C LEU A 174 12.84 -3.03 -9.32
N ARG A 175 12.68 -4.24 -8.79
CA ARG A 175 12.93 -5.50 -9.50
C ARG A 175 11.59 -6.09 -9.93
N PRO A 176 11.18 -5.92 -11.20
CA PRO A 176 9.91 -6.45 -11.68
C PRO A 176 9.95 -7.98 -11.66
N LEU A 177 9.03 -8.61 -10.94
CA LEU A 177 8.87 -10.06 -10.83
C LEU A 177 7.88 -10.57 -11.89
N PHE A 178 6.84 -9.78 -12.14
CA PHE A 178 5.84 -10.07 -13.16
C PHE A 178 5.50 -8.81 -13.96
N ARG A 179 5.24 -8.98 -15.26
CA ARG A 179 4.77 -7.92 -16.16
C ARG A 179 3.66 -8.43 -17.06
N TRP A 180 2.67 -7.57 -17.32
CA TRP A 180 1.58 -7.91 -18.21
C TRP A 180 2.00 -7.81 -19.67
N ASN A 181 1.77 -8.87 -20.42
CA ASN A 181 1.98 -8.95 -21.85
C ASN A 181 0.68 -8.58 -22.59
N PRO A 182 0.62 -7.41 -23.26
CA PRO A 182 -0.59 -6.97 -23.96
C PRO A 182 -1.00 -7.85 -25.13
N ALA A 183 -0.05 -8.53 -25.78
CA ALA A 183 -0.33 -9.37 -26.94
C ALA A 183 -1.02 -10.69 -26.55
N GLN A 184 -0.75 -11.18 -25.33
CA GLN A 184 -1.29 -12.44 -24.82
C GLN A 184 -2.32 -12.25 -23.70
N ASP A 185 -2.60 -11.00 -23.32
CA ASP A 185 -3.43 -10.61 -22.19
C ASP A 185 -3.15 -11.40 -20.90
N ARG A 186 -1.86 -11.56 -20.58
CA ARG A 186 -1.41 -12.40 -19.46
C ARG A 186 -0.34 -11.71 -18.64
N LEU A 187 -0.40 -11.92 -17.33
CA LEU A 187 0.69 -11.54 -16.42
C LEU A 187 1.78 -12.62 -16.48
N GLU A 188 2.99 -12.25 -16.88
CA GLU A 188 4.10 -13.18 -17.14
C GLU A 188 5.27 -12.94 -16.19
N PRO A 189 5.93 -14.00 -15.70
CA PRO A 189 7.12 -13.86 -14.89
C PRO A 189 8.26 -13.27 -15.74
N THR A 190 9.06 -12.40 -15.13
CA THR A 190 10.24 -11.81 -15.79
C THR A 190 11.48 -12.70 -15.73
N GLY A 191 11.44 -13.74 -14.89
CA GLY A 191 12.60 -14.56 -14.53
C GLY A 191 13.39 -14.02 -13.32
N ALA A 192 13.07 -12.82 -12.82
CA ALA A 192 13.66 -12.30 -11.60
C ALA A 192 13.16 -13.07 -10.37
N ARG A 193 14.02 -13.22 -9.36
CA ARG A 193 13.67 -13.81 -8.07
C ARG A 193 13.47 -12.72 -7.02
N PRO A 194 12.52 -12.88 -6.08
CA PRO A 194 12.28 -11.91 -5.02
C PRO A 194 13.30 -12.10 -3.88
N GLU A 195 14.50 -11.54 -4.04
CA GLU A 195 15.63 -11.80 -3.14
C GLU A 195 15.39 -11.32 -1.71
N ARG A 196 14.76 -10.15 -1.52
CA ARG A 196 14.45 -9.60 -0.20
C ARG A 196 13.34 -10.38 0.49
N VAL A 197 12.26 -10.67 -0.23
CA VAL A 197 11.14 -11.44 0.33
C VAL A 197 11.63 -12.81 0.78
N VAL A 198 12.42 -13.49 -0.07
CA VAL A 198 13.01 -14.79 0.29
C VAL A 198 13.93 -14.61 1.51
N ARG A 199 14.85 -13.63 1.51
CA ARG A 199 15.75 -13.37 2.65
C ARG A 199 15.00 -13.17 3.97
N ARG A 200 13.92 -12.38 3.96
CA ARG A 200 13.16 -12.01 5.16
C ARG A 200 12.32 -13.17 5.72
N TYR A 201 11.74 -14.02 4.87
CA TYR A 201 10.73 -14.99 5.32
C TYR A 201 11.06 -16.46 5.10
N LEU A 202 12.08 -16.78 4.29
CA LEU A 202 12.40 -18.18 3.92
C LEU A 202 13.76 -18.65 4.45
N TRP A 203 14.55 -17.78 5.10
CA TRP A 203 15.84 -18.15 5.69
C TRP A 203 15.91 -18.01 7.21
N GLU A 204 14.83 -17.62 7.88
CA GLU A 204 14.76 -17.62 9.36
C GLU A 204 14.34 -18.98 9.96
N GLU A 205 14.12 -20.01 9.14
CA GLU A 205 13.95 -21.41 9.59
C GLU A 205 15.22 -22.28 9.38
N GLY A 206 16.38 -21.80 9.83
CA GLY A 206 17.66 -22.52 9.76
C GLY A 206 18.45 -22.51 11.06
#